data_AF-A0A7Z9D306-F1
#
_entry.id   AF-A0A7Z9D306-F1
#
_cell.length_a   1.000
_cell.length_b   1.000
_cell.length_c   1.000
_cell.angle_alpha   90.00
_cell.angle_beta   90.00
_cell.angle_gamma   90.00
#
_symmetry.space_group_name_H-M   'P 1'
#
loop_
_entity.id
_entity.type
_entity.pdbx_description
1 polymer ?
#
loop_
_entity_poly.entity_id
_entity_poly.type
_entity_poly.pdbx_seq_one_letter_code
_entity_poly.pdbx_strand_id
1 'polypeptide(L)'
;MLDVALFNKRAKQCRDKNPDLKGNMRDYASLNELLVLTNMESYNAILIGKGIEQKERIIELRKLSRTQLLSIEKLNNTKLESLEDKQKK
;
A
#
# COMPACT_ATOMS: atom_id res chain seq x y z
N MET A 1 1.66 5.16 11.48
CA MET A 1 2.91 4.52 10.98
C MET A 1 2.70 3.86 9.63
N LEU A 2 1.63 3.08 9.47
CA LEU A 2 1.36 2.36 8.22
C LEU A 2 1.13 3.28 7.03
N ASP A 3 0.38 4.38 7.21
CA ASP A 3 0.18 5.36 6.14
C ASP A 3 1.49 6.02 5.69
N VAL A 4 2.47 6.14 6.59
CA VAL A 4 3.81 6.65 6.27
C VAL A 4 4.62 5.62 5.48
N ALA A 5 4.44 4.34 5.80
CA ALA A 5 5.11 3.25 5.10
C ALA A 5 4.52 2.98 3.71
N LEU A 6 3.23 3.26 3.49
CA LEU A 6 2.59 3.12 2.17
C LEU A 6 2.67 4.40 1.33
N PHE A 7 2.22 5.54 1.86
CA PHE A 7 2.02 6.77 1.08
C PHE A 7 3.17 7.79 1.21
N ASN A 8 4.20 7.46 1.99
CA ASN A 8 5.30 8.37 2.33
C ASN A 8 4.85 9.71 2.94
N LYS A 9 3.64 9.76 3.52
CA LYS A 9 3.04 10.96 4.10
C LYS A 9 2.45 10.64 5.46
N ARG A 10 2.56 11.57 6.40
CA ARG A 10 1.82 11.48 7.67
C ARG A 10 0.37 11.91 7.45
N ALA A 11 -0.57 11.35 8.21
CA ALA A 11 -1.97 11.77 8.18
C ALA A 11 -2.14 13.29 8.37
N LYS A 12 -1.33 13.90 9.25
CA LYS A 12 -1.30 15.36 9.44
C LYS A 12 -0.91 16.12 8.17
N GLN A 13 0.20 15.73 7.51
CA GLN A 13 0.66 16.35 6.26
C GLN A 13 -0.35 16.17 5.11
N CYS A 14 -1.15 15.11 5.15
CA CYS A 14 -2.22 14.91 4.18
C CYS A 14 -3.36 15.90 4.37
N ARG A 15 -3.80 16.10 5.62
CA ARG A 15 -4.81 17.11 5.95
C ARG A 15 -4.33 18.52 5.64
N ASP A 16 -3.08 18.83 5.97
CA ASP A 16 -2.50 20.16 5.71
C ASP A 16 -2.40 20.45 4.20
N LYS A 17 -2.12 19.44 3.36
CA LYS A 17 -2.03 19.59 1.89
C LYS A 17 -3.39 19.57 1.19
N ASN A 18 -4.41 18.97 1.82
CA ASN A 18 -5.72 18.75 1.24
C ASN A 18 -6.81 19.15 2.24
N PRO A 19 -6.88 20.43 2.66
CA PRO A 19 -7.81 20.87 3.70
C PRO A 19 -9.29 20.73 3.28
N ASP A 20 -9.57 20.75 1.98
CA ASP A 20 -10.93 20.69 1.43
C ASP A 20 -11.43 19.26 1.19
N LEU A 21 -10.56 18.24 1.30
CA LEU A 21 -10.93 16.84 1.13
C LEU A 21 -11.54 16.30 2.44
N LYS A 22 -12.83 15.95 2.39
CA LYS A 22 -13.57 15.36 3.51
C LYS A 22 -13.19 13.90 3.71
N GLY A 23 -12.44 13.59 4.76
CA GLY A 23 -12.12 12.22 5.16
C GLY A 23 -10.65 12.02 5.49
N ASN A 24 -10.25 10.78 5.70
CA ASN A 24 -8.86 10.38 5.88
C ASN A 24 -8.24 9.93 4.54
N MET A 25 -6.91 9.92 4.46
CA MET A 25 -6.18 9.48 3.25
C MET A 25 -6.60 8.09 2.75
N ARG A 26 -6.99 7.19 3.67
CA ARG A 26 -7.45 5.83 3.35
C ARG A 26 -8.78 5.81 2.60
N ASP A 27 -9.62 6.82 2.77
CA ASP A 27 -10.92 6.92 2.08
C ASP A 27 -10.76 7.16 0.57
N TYR A 28 -9.56 7.56 0.16
CA TYR A 28 -9.20 7.82 -1.23
C TYR A 28 -8.19 6.82 -1.79
N ALA A 29 -7.86 5.77 -1.02
CA ALA A 29 -6.94 4.74 -1.46
C ALA A 29 -7.60 3.83 -2.51
N SER A 30 -6.84 3.44 -3.53
CA SER A 30 -7.27 2.41 -4.48
C SER A 30 -7.48 1.06 -3.79
N LEU A 31 -8.26 0.17 -4.42
CA LEU A 31 -8.48 -1.18 -3.91
C LEU A 31 -7.16 -1.93 -3.64
N ASN A 32 -6.17 -1.76 -4.52
CA ASN A 32 -4.85 -2.39 -4.36
C ASN A 32 -4.09 -1.81 -3.17
N GLU A 33 -4.16 -0.50 -2.94
CA GLU A 33 -3.56 0.14 -1.77
C GLU A 33 -4.24 -0.29 -0.47
N LEU A 34 -5.57 -0.42 -0.46
CA LEU A 34 -6.34 -0.94 0.69
C LEU A 34 -5.99 -2.40 1.01
N LEU A 35 -5.81 -3.23 -0.02
CA LEU A 35 -5.34 -4.61 0.14
C LEU A 35 -3.94 -4.64 0.79
N VAL A 36 -3.01 -3.84 0.27
CA VAL A 36 -1.65 -3.74 0.81
C VAL A 36 -1.65 -3.20 2.25
N LEU A 37 -2.51 -2.22 2.58
CA LEU A 37 -2.67 -1.74 3.95
C LEU A 37 -3.11 -2.85 4.90
N THR A 38 -4.12 -3.63 4.52
CA THR A 38 -4.62 -4.76 5.33
C THR A 38 -3.52 -5.79 5.58
N ASN A 39 -2.71 -6.08 4.57
CA ASN A 39 -1.56 -6.98 4.71
C ASN A 39 -0.49 -6.40 5.65
N MET A 40 -0.19 -5.11 5.52
CA MET A 40 0.76 -4.42 6.40
C MET A 40 0.30 -4.38 7.85
N GLU A 41 -1.00 -4.25 8.11
CA GLU A 41 -1.59 -4.29 9.47
C GLU A 41 -1.32 -5.64 10.13
N SER A 42 -1.63 -6.73 9.42
CA SER A 42 -1.39 -8.10 9.89
C SER A 42 0.10 -8.36 10.12
N TYR A 43 0.96 -7.96 9.18
CA TYR A 43 2.40 -8.17 9.32
C TYR A 43 3.02 -7.32 10.45
N ASN A 44 2.57 -6.08 10.62
CA ASN A 44 3.01 -5.24 11.72
C ASN A 44 2.67 -5.85 13.09
N ALA A 45 1.50 -6.49 13.25
CA ALA A 45 1.15 -7.19 14.48
C ALA A 45 2.14 -8.32 14.80
N ILE A 46 2.53 -9.09 13.77
CA ILE A 46 3.56 -10.15 13.91
C ILE A 46 4.91 -9.55 14.32
N LEU A 47 5.33 -8.46 13.69
CA LEU A 47 6.61 -7.80 14.01
C LEU A 47 6.61 -7.21 15.43
N ILE A 48 5.48 -6.71 15.92
CA ILE A 48 5.32 -6.28 17.32
C ILE A 48 5.45 -7.48 18.26
N GLY A 49 4.78 -8.60 17.96
CA GLY A 49 4.89 -9.83 18.74
C GLY A 49 6.31 -10.40 18.81
N LYS A 50 7.14 -10.13 17.79
CA LYS A 50 8.56 -10.48 17.74
C LYS A 50 9.48 -9.49 18.46
N GLY A 51 8.95 -8.41 19.04
CA GLY A 51 9.75 -7.38 19.72
C GLY A 51 10.59 -6.52 18.80
N ILE A 52 10.32 -6.49 17.49
CA ILE A 52 11.09 -5.70 16.53
C ILE A 52 10.86 -4.21 16.78
N GLU A 53 11.92 -3.41 16.84
CA GLU A 53 11.84 -1.97 17.07
C GLU A 53 11.04 -1.23 15.98
N GLN A 54 10.35 -0.15 16.35
CA GLN A 54 9.47 0.58 15.44
C GLN A 54 10.17 1.05 14.16
N LYS A 55 11.42 1.49 14.27
CA LYS A 55 12.23 1.95 13.14
C LYS A 55 12.44 0.83 12.12
N GLU A 56 12.83 -0.35 12.59
CA GLU A 56 13.02 -1.54 11.76
C GLU A 56 11.70 -2.02 11.14
N ARG A 57 10.59 -1.98 11.92
CA ARG A 57 9.27 -2.31 11.37
C ARG A 57 8.89 -1.41 10.20
N ILE A 58 9.17 -0.11 10.27
CA ILE A 58 8.88 0.82 9.16
C ILE A 58 9.65 0.43 7.89
N ILE A 59 10.90 0.02 8.02
CA ILE A 59 11.74 -0.40 6.89
C ILE A 59 11.16 -1.66 6.25
N GLU A 60 10.82 -2.66 7.06
CA GLU A 60 10.24 -3.92 6.58
C GLU A 60 8.86 -3.72 5.93
N LEU A 61 8.01 -2.90 6.55
CA LEU A 61 6.68 -2.58 6.02
C LEU A 61 6.75 -1.80 4.70
N ARG A 62 7.77 -0.93 4.52
CA ARG A 62 8.02 -0.24 3.24
C ARG A 62 8.49 -1.19 2.14
N LYS A 63 9.35 -2.16 2.47
CA LYS A 63 9.76 -3.19 1.53
C LYS A 63 8.56 -4.03 1.11
N LEU A 64 7.75 -4.47 2.08
CA LEU A 64 6.54 -5.26 1.84
C LEU A 64 5.57 -4.50 0.92
N SER A 65 5.24 -3.25 1.24
CA SER A 65 4.28 -2.46 0.47
C SER A 65 4.71 -2.25 -0.97
N ARG A 66 5.99 -1.89 -1.18
CA ARG A 66 6.56 -1.72 -2.52
C ARG A 66 6.50 -3.01 -3.33
N THR A 67 6.90 -4.13 -2.73
CA THR A 67 6.88 -5.44 -3.41
C THR A 67 5.47 -5.82 -3.82
N GLN A 68 4.50 -5.71 -2.91
CA GLN A 68 3.11 -6.09 -3.20
C GLN A 68 2.48 -5.21 -4.28
N LEU A 69 2.68 -3.89 -4.24
CA LEU A 69 2.17 -2.98 -5.26
C LEU A 69 2.74 -3.30 -6.65
N LEU A 70 4.06 -3.50 -6.75
CA LEU A 70 4.71 -3.87 -8.02
C LEU A 70 4.24 -5.24 -8.55
N SER A 71 4.03 -6.22 -7.66
CA SER A 71 3.50 -7.52 -8.06
C SER A 71 2.07 -7.41 -8.59
N ILE A 72 1.22 -6.62 -7.94
CA ILE A 72 -0.17 -6.41 -8.38
C ILE A 72 -0.20 -5.66 -9.73
N GLU A 73 0.62 -4.62 -9.88
CA GLU A 73 0.75 -3.89 -11.16
C GLU A 73 1.18 -4.82 -12.30
N LYS A 74 2.20 -5.65 -12.06
CA LYS A 74 2.65 -6.65 -13.05
C LYS A 74 1.55 -7.62 -13.43
N LEU A 75 0.79 -8.13 -12.46
CA LEU A 75 -0.33 -9.05 -12.73
C LEU A 75 -1.43 -8.39 -13.57
N ASN A 76 -1.72 -7.12 -13.30
CA ASN A 76 -2.70 -6.37 -14.08
C ASN A 76 -2.23 -6.16 -15.52
N ASN A 77 -0.95 -5.85 -15.73
CA ASN A 77 -0.37 -5.68 -17.05
C ASN A 77 -0.36 -6.99 -17.85
N THR A 78 0.07 -8.10 -17.24
CA THR A 78 0.04 -9.42 -17.91
C THR A 78 -1.40 -9.85 -18.26
N LYS A 79 -2.39 -9.52 -17.41
CA LYS A 79 -3.79 -9.79 -17.72
C LYS A 79 -4.28 -8.98 -18.92
N LEU A 80 -3.87 -7.72 -19.05
CA LEU A 80 -4.19 -6.87 -20.21
C LEU A 80 -3.58 -7.42 -21.50
N GLU A 81 -2.29 -7.79 -21.47
CA GLU A 81 -1.60 -8.43 -22.61
C GLU A 81 -2.37 -9.67 -23.10
N SER A 82 -2.80 -10.54 -22.17
CA SER A 82 -3.55 -11.76 -22.50
C SER A 82 -4.95 -11.51 -23.09
N LEU A 83 -5.54 -10.33 -22.87
CA LEU A 83 -6.84 -9.94 -23.41
C LEU A 83 -6.71 -9.34 -24.80
N GLU A 84 -5.65 -8.57 -25.05
CA GLU A 84 -5.34 -8.02 -26.38
C GLU A 84 -5.01 -9.15 -27.38
N ASP A 85 -4.28 -10.16 -26.95
CA ASP A 85 -3.96 -11.34 -27.78
C ASP A 85 -5.20 -12.16 -28.15
N LYS A 86 -6.24 -12.15 -27.32
CA LYS A 86 -7.52 -12.82 -27.60
C LYS A 86 -8.41 -12.06 -28.58
N GLN A 87 -8.21 -10.75 -28.76
CA GLN A 87 -8.99 -9.94 -29.71
C GLN A 87 -8.38 -9.95 -31.12
N LYS A 88 -7.13 -10.40 -31.27
CA LYS A 88 -6.43 -10.51 -32.57
C LYS A 88 -6.57 -11.89 -33.24
N LYS A 89 -7.37 -12.79 -32.68
CA LYS A 89 -7.67 -14.12 -33.23
C LYS A 89 -9.15 -14.22 -33.59
#